data_AF-R7TFG0-F1
#
_entry.id   AF-R7TFG0-F1
#
_cell.length_a   1.000
_cell.length_b   1.000
_cell.length_c   1.000
_cell.angle_alpha   90.00
_cell.angle_beta   90.00
_cell.angle_gamma   90.00
#
_symmetry.space_group_name_H-M   'P 1'
#
loop_
_entity.id
_entity.type
_entity.pdbx_description
1 polymer ?
#
loop_
_entity_poly.entity_id
_entity_poly.type
_entity_poly.pdbx_seq_one_letter_code
_entity_poly.pdbx_strand_id
1 'polypeptide(L)'
;MNGIIDCPNEGLTELPQNITDGETYISLKQNALLSIGDYAFSMYTQLTWLDLSSNQLSEISSQAFNGTKIQTLILINNSITTFP
;
A
#
# COMPACT_ATOMS: atom_id res chain seq x y z
N MET A 1 -6.32 1.82 -19.98
CA MET A 1 -6.15 3.07 -19.23
C MET A 1 -7.22 3.14 -18.17
N ASN A 2 -6.88 2.68 -16.97
CA ASN A 2 -7.34 3.18 -15.68
C ASN A 2 -6.50 2.40 -14.65
N GLY A 3 -5.21 2.77 -14.56
CA GLY A 3 -4.21 2.16 -13.68
C GLY A 3 -4.36 2.64 -12.23
N ILE A 4 -5.58 2.53 -11.71
CA ILE A 4 -6.01 3.01 -10.41
C ILE A 4 -6.70 1.84 -9.71
N ILE A 5 -6.13 1.39 -8.59
CA ILE A 5 -6.84 0.58 -7.60
C ILE A 5 -7.32 1.53 -6.52
N ASP A 6 -8.62 1.56 -6.27
CA ASP A 6 -9.22 2.33 -5.19
C ASP A 6 -10.16 1.42 -4.41
N CYS A 7 -9.75 1.02 -3.20
CA CYS A 7 -10.51 0.11 -2.34
C CYS A 7 -10.67 0.67 -0.91
N PRO A 8 -11.31 1.83 -0.75
CA PRO A 8 -11.46 2.44 0.56
C PRO A 8 -12.61 1.80 1.35
N ASN A 9 -12.41 1.59 2.66
CA ASN A 9 -13.46 1.12 3.57
C ASN A 9 -14.07 -0.25 3.20
N GLU A 10 -13.25 -1.14 2.64
CA GLU A 10 -13.64 -2.50 2.29
C GLU A 10 -13.36 -3.50 3.44
N GLY A 11 -12.85 -3.00 4.58
CA GLY A 11 -12.51 -3.83 5.73
C GLY A 11 -11.32 -4.76 5.46
N LEU A 12 -10.46 -4.41 4.51
CA LEU A 12 -9.33 -5.24 4.12
C LEU A 12 -8.33 -5.39 5.28
N THR A 13 -7.97 -6.63 5.57
CA THR A 13 -6.89 -6.99 6.51
C THR A 13 -5.61 -7.39 5.80
N GLU A 14 -5.69 -7.60 4.47
CA GLU A 14 -4.58 -7.95 3.60
C GLU A 14 -4.65 -7.19 2.27
N LEU A 15 -3.55 -7.20 1.51
CA LEU A 15 -3.51 -6.57 0.20
C LEU A 15 -4.35 -7.37 -0.81
N PRO A 16 -5.13 -6.71 -1.69
CA PRO A 16 -5.91 -7.41 -2.71
C PRO A 16 -4.98 -8.18 -3.66
N GLN A 17 -5.25 -9.48 -3.81
CA GLN A 17 -4.58 -10.33 -4.80
C GLN A 17 -5.36 -10.29 -6.13
N ASN A 18 -4.65 -10.33 -7.27
CA ASN A 18 -5.16 -10.26 -8.66
C ASN A 18 -5.27 -8.88 -9.31
N ILE A 19 -4.46 -7.90 -8.94
CA ILE A 19 -4.36 -6.69 -9.76
C ILE A 19 -3.19 -6.79 -10.73
N THR A 20 -3.43 -6.43 -11.99
CA THR A 20 -2.55 -6.64 -13.14
C THR A 20 -1.54 -5.51 -13.32
N ASP A 21 -0.26 -5.82 -13.52
CA ASP A 21 0.80 -4.85 -13.81
C ASP A 21 0.35 -3.69 -14.75
N GLY A 22 0.46 -2.45 -14.27
CA GLY A 22 0.03 -1.26 -15.01
C GLY A 22 -0.51 -0.11 -14.15
N GLU A 23 -0.75 -0.35 -12.86
CA GLU A 23 -1.25 0.69 -11.96
C GLU A 23 -0.16 1.66 -11.54
N THR A 24 -0.51 2.93 -11.59
CA THR A 24 0.33 4.04 -11.11
C THR A 24 -0.12 4.51 -9.73
N TYR A 25 -1.34 4.14 -9.31
CA TYR A 25 -2.01 4.61 -8.11
C TYR A 25 -2.72 3.46 -7.40
N ILE A 26 -2.49 3.34 -6.09
CA ILE A 26 -3.22 2.44 -5.20
C ILE A 26 -3.69 3.22 -3.98
N SER A 27 -4.98 3.16 -3.67
CA SER A 27 -5.53 3.58 -2.38
C SER A 27 -6.17 2.41 -1.65
N LEU A 28 -5.66 2.15 -0.44
CA LEU A 28 -6.19 1.20 0.54
C LEU A 28 -6.56 1.94 1.83
N LYS A 29 -6.91 3.21 1.71
CA LYS A 29 -7.29 4.08 2.81
C LYS A 29 -8.49 3.49 3.58
N GLN A 30 -8.58 3.79 4.89
CA GLN A 30 -9.72 3.41 5.72
C GLN A 30 -9.97 1.90 5.77
N ASN A 31 -8.90 1.10 5.80
CA ASN A 31 -8.99 -0.35 6.00
C ASN A 31 -8.45 -0.75 7.39
N ALA A 32 -8.22 -2.04 7.62
CA ALA A 32 -7.77 -2.60 8.88
C ALA A 32 -6.39 -3.26 8.78
N LEU A 33 -5.51 -2.75 7.90
CA LEU A 33 -4.17 -3.29 7.72
C LEU A 33 -3.33 -3.06 9.00
N LEU A 34 -2.64 -4.10 9.46
CA LEU A 34 -1.83 -4.10 10.69
C LEU A 34 -0.33 -4.00 10.41
N SER A 35 0.13 -4.60 9.32
CA SER A 35 1.53 -4.56 8.91
C SER A 35 1.68 -4.66 7.39
N ILE A 36 2.84 -4.22 6.88
CA ILE A 36 3.25 -4.42 5.49
C ILE A 36 4.51 -5.28 5.47
N GLY A 37 4.41 -6.46 4.85
CA GLY A 37 5.52 -7.41 4.73
C GLY A 37 6.51 -7.08 3.60
N ASP A 38 7.55 -7.91 3.48
CA ASP A 38 8.56 -7.80 2.43
C ASP A 38 7.93 -7.92 1.04
N TYR A 39 8.40 -7.09 0.09
CA TYR A 39 8.00 -7.15 -1.33
C TYR A 39 6.49 -7.04 -1.59
N ALA A 40 5.73 -6.53 -0.61
CA ALA A 40 4.27 -6.47 -0.63
C ALA A 40 3.69 -5.78 -1.88
N PHE A 41 4.43 -4.84 -2.46
CA PHE A 41 4.02 -4.11 -3.66
C PHE A 41 4.87 -4.43 -4.90
N SER A 42 5.75 -5.43 -4.85
CA SER A 42 6.74 -5.73 -5.91
C SER A 42 6.13 -6.09 -7.27
N MET A 43 4.89 -6.57 -7.29
CA MET A 43 4.14 -6.85 -8.52
C MET A 43 3.62 -5.58 -9.22
N TYR A 44 3.56 -4.45 -8.54
CA TYR A 44 3.11 -3.17 -9.08
C TYR A 44 4.30 -2.35 -9.57
N THR A 45 4.96 -2.81 -10.64
CA THR A 45 6.25 -2.26 -11.09
C THR A 45 6.17 -0.81 -11.56
N GLN A 46 4.96 -0.35 -11.87
CA GLN A 46 4.65 1.01 -12.33
C GLN A 46 4.02 1.89 -11.24
N LEU A 47 3.88 1.38 -10.01
CA LEU A 47 3.26 2.10 -8.90
C LEU A 47 4.08 3.34 -8.53
N THR A 48 3.42 4.50 -8.55
CA THR A 48 4.02 5.80 -8.20
C THR A 48 3.37 6.45 -6.98
N TRP A 49 2.11 6.11 -6.68
CA TRP A 49 1.33 6.72 -5.61
C TRP A 49 0.62 5.65 -4.79
N LEU A 50 0.85 5.65 -3.48
CA LEU A 50 0.27 4.69 -2.55
C LEU A 50 -0.32 5.40 -1.33
N ASP A 51 -1.62 5.26 -1.11
CA ASP A 51 -2.34 5.75 0.06
C ASP A 51 -2.77 4.60 0.97
N LEU A 52 -2.14 4.54 2.14
CA LEU A 52 -2.43 3.59 3.23
C LEU A 52 -3.00 4.33 4.46
N SER A 53 -3.51 5.55 4.29
CA SER A 53 -3.97 6.38 5.41
C SER A 53 -5.17 5.77 6.13
N SER A 54 -5.30 6.07 7.42
CA SER A 54 -6.40 5.58 8.26
C SER A 54 -6.49 4.05 8.29
N ASN A 55 -5.35 3.39 8.44
CA ASN A 55 -5.25 1.96 8.76
C ASN A 55 -4.77 1.79 10.21
N GLN A 56 -4.35 0.58 10.60
CA GLN A 56 -3.83 0.26 11.93
C GLN A 56 -2.35 -0.18 11.85
N LEU A 57 -1.62 0.31 10.85
CA LEU A 57 -0.25 -0.13 10.59
C LEU A 57 0.65 0.21 11.78
N SER A 58 1.29 -0.79 12.36
CA SER A 58 2.34 -0.61 13.38
C SER A 58 3.73 -0.97 12.86
N GLU A 59 3.80 -1.82 11.83
CA GLU A 59 5.06 -2.33 11.26
C GLU A 59 5.06 -2.24 9.74
N ILE A 60 6.14 -1.73 9.18
CA ILE A 60 6.42 -1.72 7.74
C ILE A 60 7.81 -2.30 7.55
N SER A 61 7.93 -3.38 6.78
CA SER A 61 9.22 -3.95 6.43
C SER A 61 10.09 -2.97 5.65
N SER A 62 11.41 -3.00 5.89
CA SER A 62 12.39 -2.26 5.08
C SER A 62 12.47 -2.71 3.62
N GLN A 63 11.90 -3.88 3.30
CA GLN A 63 11.80 -4.41 1.94
C GLN A 63 10.39 -4.25 1.34
N ALA A 64 9.45 -3.61 2.05
CA ALA A 64 8.05 -3.50 1.63
C ALA A 64 7.86 -2.90 0.23
N PHE A 65 8.70 -1.92 -0.10
CA PHE A 65 8.60 -1.14 -1.34
C PHE A 65 9.64 -1.54 -2.40
N ASN A 66 10.41 -2.61 -2.17
CA ASN A 66 11.39 -3.10 -3.15
C ASN A 66 10.70 -3.50 -4.46
N GLY A 67 11.28 -3.07 -5.58
CA GLY A 67 10.74 -3.34 -6.92
C GLY A 67 9.64 -2.38 -7.38
N THR A 68 9.29 -1.38 -6.57
CA THR A 68 8.33 -0.34 -6.94
C THR A 68 9.01 0.96 -7.39
N LYS A 69 8.23 1.87 -7.98
CA LYS A 69 8.64 3.22 -8.35
C LYS A 69 7.90 4.28 -7.54
N ILE A 70 7.55 3.96 -6.29
CA ILE A 70 6.74 4.83 -5.43
C ILE A 70 7.44 6.18 -5.27
N GLN A 71 6.72 7.25 -5.58
CA GLN A 71 7.14 8.65 -5.43
C GLN A 71 6.36 9.33 -4.31
N THR A 72 5.16 8.85 -4.02
CA THR A 72 4.31 9.39 -2.96
C THR A 72 3.71 8.26 -2.14
N LEU A 73 3.91 8.35 -0.83
CA LEU A 73 3.41 7.40 0.16
C LEU A 73 2.67 8.18 1.24
N ILE A 74 1.40 7.84 1.47
CA ILE A 74 0.56 8.49 2.48
C ILE A 74 0.27 7.47 3.60
N LEU A 75 0.70 7.80 4.83
CA LEU A 75 0.60 6.95 6.02
C LEU A 75 -0.14 7.60 7.17
N ILE A 76 -0.77 8.75 6.94
CA ILE A 76 -1.45 9.55 7.98
C ILE A 76 -2.50 8.69 8.71
N ASN A 77 -2.65 8.89 10.01
CA ASN A 77 -3.57 8.13 10.86
C ASN A 77 -3.28 6.61 10.84
N ASN A 78 -2.04 6.24 11.14
CA ASN A 78 -1.63 4.88 11.48
C ASN A 78 -0.93 4.88 12.86
N SER A 79 -0.51 3.71 13.33
CA SER A 79 0.17 3.52 14.62
C SER A 79 1.68 3.29 14.47
N ILE A 80 2.28 3.79 13.37
CA ILE A 80 3.68 3.57 13.02
C ILE A 80 4.58 4.33 14.00
N THR A 81 5.41 3.60 14.73
CA THR A 81 6.41 4.16 15.65
C THR A 81 7.81 4.22 15.03
N THR A 82 8.07 3.35 14.06
CA THR A 82 9.33 3.27 13.32
C THR A 82 9.03 3.15 11.84
N PHE A 83 9.66 4.02 11.04
CA PHE A 83 9.63 3.92 9.59
C PHE A 83 10.99 3.39 9.11
N PRO A 84 11.02 2.38 8.22
CA PRO A 84 12.26 1.81 7.70
C PRO A 84 13.09 2.79 6.85
#